data_AF-A0A1W1D117-F1
#
_entry.id   AF-A0A1W1D117-F1
#
_cell.length_a   1.000
_cell.length_b   1.000
_cell.length_c   1.000
_cell.angle_alpha   90.00
_cell.angle_beta   90.00
_cell.angle_gamma   90.00
#
_symmetry.space_group_name_H-M   'P 1'
#
loop_
_entity.id
_entity.type
_entity.pdbx_description
1 polymer ?
#
loop_
_entity_poly.entity_id
_entity_poly.type
_entity_poly.pdbx_seq_one_letter_code
_entity_poly.pdbx_strand_id
1 'polypeptide(L)'
;MYKNRDVSSKELESTINKFLENTDNQKQELKMNSSTLQLWNKFYAEVQKFREEQKVNTAYSSIITQKVVNKIYNINIELILEFNRLIETKQNHYYNTIDVYKKIQYALFVIFILLIIYLFTQIQNIILFIQKFSNTSKKIIKNSTIQGLESITEVEQKELKEVTKNYNFLVKKIANSINYSTQSIEQTTKALESVERNIEDFMELLSTMQESQSDELFQKEDAIIDSLETLMNLKDTLVDLKIDLDRLVMK
;
A
#
# COMPACT_ATOMS: atom_id res chain seq x y z
N MET A 1 -12.01 -18.40 15.18
CA MET A 1 -12.81 -17.19 15.43
C MET A 1 -13.63 -16.86 14.18
N TYR A 2 -14.89 -17.29 14.12
CA TYR A 2 -15.83 -16.93 13.04
C TYR A 2 -17.00 -16.15 13.68
N LYS A 3 -16.97 -14.82 13.60
CA LYS A 3 -18.07 -13.93 13.97
C LYS A 3 -18.37 -13.04 12.76
N ASN A 4 -19.14 -13.56 11.79
CA ASN A 4 -19.71 -12.71 10.73
C ASN A 4 -20.95 -13.36 10.05
N ARG A 5 -21.84 -14.01 10.82
CA ARG A 5 -23.05 -14.64 10.24
C ARG A 5 -24.28 -13.71 10.19
N ASP A 6 -24.29 -12.60 10.94
CA ASP A 6 -25.49 -11.75 11.06
C ASP A 6 -25.50 -10.53 10.11
N VAL A 7 -24.36 -10.18 9.50
CA VAL A 7 -24.28 -9.05 8.55
C VAL A 7 -24.82 -9.45 7.17
N SER A 8 -24.76 -10.74 6.83
CA SER A 8 -25.16 -11.24 5.50
C SER A 8 -26.66 -11.43 5.31
N SER A 9 -27.46 -11.65 6.36
CA SER A 9 -28.91 -11.92 6.19
C SER A 9 -29.69 -10.64 5.90
N LYS A 10 -29.41 -9.55 6.63
CA LYS A 10 -30.07 -8.24 6.42
C LYS A 10 -29.70 -7.59 5.09
N GLU A 11 -28.44 -7.69 4.67
CA GLU A 11 -28.01 -7.19 3.36
C GLU A 11 -28.62 -7.99 2.21
N LEU A 12 -28.73 -9.32 2.38
CA LEU A 12 -29.38 -10.20 1.42
C LEU A 12 -30.88 -9.92 1.33
N GLU A 13 -31.58 -9.79 2.46
CA GLU A 13 -33.00 -9.41 2.52
C GLU A 13 -33.24 -8.04 1.89
N SER A 14 -32.39 -7.04 2.17
CA SER A 14 -32.45 -5.72 1.52
C SER A 14 -32.27 -5.82 0.00
N THR A 15 -31.37 -6.68 -0.47
CA THR A 15 -31.11 -6.86 -1.91
C THR A 15 -32.26 -7.59 -2.60
N ILE A 16 -32.83 -8.61 -1.95
CA ILE A 16 -34.02 -9.34 -2.42
C ILE A 16 -35.21 -8.39 -2.49
N ASN A 17 -35.44 -7.57 -1.45
CA ASN A 17 -36.54 -6.60 -1.44
C ASN A 17 -36.37 -5.53 -2.53
N LYS A 18 -35.16 -5.00 -2.74
CA LYS A 18 -34.86 -4.08 -3.85
C LYS A 18 -35.08 -4.72 -5.23
N PHE A 19 -34.75 -6.00 -5.38
CA PHE A 19 -34.98 -6.73 -6.62
C PHE A 19 -36.48 -6.96 -6.89
N LEU A 20 -37.24 -7.33 -5.86
CA LEU A 20 -38.69 -7.52 -5.94
C LEU A 20 -39.41 -6.20 -6.24
N GLU A 21 -39.02 -5.12 -5.57
CA GLU A 21 -39.55 -3.78 -5.79
C GLU A 21 -39.25 -3.27 -7.22
N ASN A 22 -38.03 -3.50 -7.73
CA ASN A 22 -37.68 -3.15 -9.11
C ASN A 22 -38.46 -3.98 -10.14
N THR A 23 -38.72 -5.25 -9.85
CA THR A 23 -39.52 -6.15 -10.70
C THR A 23 -40.99 -5.74 -10.74
N ASP A 24 -41.55 -5.32 -9.61
CA ASP A 24 -42.92 -4.84 -9.53
C ASP A 24 -43.07 -3.46 -10.19
N ASN A 25 -42.10 -2.56 -10.04
CA ASN A 25 -42.06 -1.29 -10.74
C ASN A 25 -42.01 -1.48 -12.27
N GLN A 26 -41.20 -2.42 -12.78
CA GLN A 26 -41.18 -2.74 -14.21
C GLN A 26 -42.51 -3.32 -14.71
N LYS A 27 -43.14 -4.22 -13.93
CA LYS A 27 -44.48 -4.75 -14.27
C LYS A 27 -45.53 -3.66 -14.26
N GLN A 28 -45.44 -2.72 -13.32
CA GLN A 28 -46.38 -1.60 -13.21
C GLN A 28 -46.20 -0.60 -14.36
N GLU A 29 -44.96 -0.30 -14.77
CA GLU A 29 -44.69 0.54 -15.95
C GLU A 29 -45.20 -0.09 -17.25
N LEU A 30 -45.02 -1.41 -17.43
CA LEU A 30 -45.54 -2.14 -18.59
C LEU A 30 -47.08 -2.17 -18.62
N LYS A 31 -47.72 -2.35 -17.45
CA LYS A 31 -49.18 -2.27 -17.31
C LYS A 31 -49.70 -0.87 -17.60
N MET A 32 -49.05 0.16 -17.06
CA MET A 32 -49.50 1.55 -17.20
C MET A 32 -49.34 2.07 -18.64
N ASN A 33 -48.25 1.70 -19.32
CA ASN A 33 -48.05 1.99 -20.73
C ASN A 33 -49.07 1.26 -21.62
N SER A 34 -49.37 -0.01 -21.33
CA SER A 34 -50.36 -0.76 -22.11
C SER A 34 -51.80 -0.25 -21.90
N SER A 35 -52.18 0.14 -20.69
CA SER A 35 -53.48 0.76 -20.40
C SER A 35 -53.65 2.11 -21.10
N THR A 36 -52.62 2.96 -21.09
CA THR A 36 -52.64 4.26 -21.78
C THR A 36 -52.77 4.08 -23.30
N LEU A 37 -52.04 3.12 -23.88
CA LEU A 37 -52.14 2.78 -25.31
C LEU A 37 -53.53 2.23 -25.69
N GLN A 38 -54.14 1.41 -24.82
CA GLN A 38 -55.49 0.90 -25.03
C GLN A 38 -56.54 2.02 -24.99
N LEU A 39 -56.43 2.96 -24.06
CA LEU A 39 -57.32 4.13 -23.99
C LEU A 39 -57.15 5.03 -25.22
N TRP A 40 -55.91 5.29 -25.64
CA TRP A 40 -55.62 6.06 -26.85
C TRP A 40 -56.25 5.43 -28.10
N ASN A 41 -56.13 4.11 -28.25
CA ASN A 41 -56.72 3.39 -29.37
C ASN A 41 -58.26 3.44 -29.35
N LYS A 42 -58.89 3.36 -28.17
CA LYS A 42 -60.35 3.51 -28.01
C LYS A 42 -60.81 4.92 -28.36
N PHE A 43 -60.10 5.93 -27.87
CA PHE A 43 -60.36 7.33 -28.19
C PHE A 43 -60.30 7.57 -29.71
N TYR A 44 -59.21 7.10 -30.33
CA TYR A 44 -58.99 7.23 -31.76
C TYR A 44 -60.10 6.55 -32.59
N ALA A 45 -60.53 5.35 -32.18
CA ALA A 45 -61.62 4.63 -32.85
C ALA A 45 -62.96 5.40 -32.79
N GLU A 46 -63.32 5.95 -31.64
CA GLU A 46 -64.56 6.74 -31.50
C GLU A 46 -64.48 8.07 -32.28
N VAL A 47 -63.31 8.70 -32.36
CA VAL A 47 -63.08 9.89 -33.20
C VAL A 47 -63.22 9.56 -34.70
N GLN A 48 -62.72 8.40 -35.15
CA GLN A 48 -62.91 7.98 -36.54
C GLN A 48 -64.38 7.71 -36.85
N LYS A 49 -65.08 7.02 -35.93
CA LYS A 49 -66.51 6.77 -36.05
C LYS A 49 -67.32 8.07 -36.16
N PHE A 50 -66.99 9.08 -35.35
CA PHE A 50 -67.59 10.41 -35.47
C PHE A 50 -67.35 11.03 -36.86
N ARG A 51 -66.13 10.95 -37.40
CA ARG A 51 -65.80 11.47 -38.74
C ARG A 51 -66.57 10.76 -39.86
N GLU A 52 -66.87 9.48 -39.70
CA GLU A 52 -67.65 8.70 -40.65
C GLU A 52 -69.14 9.02 -40.56
N GLU A 53 -69.69 9.10 -39.35
CA GLU A 53 -71.11 9.41 -39.10
C GLU A 53 -71.50 10.83 -39.57
N GLN A 54 -70.55 11.79 -39.53
CA GLN A 54 -70.74 13.13 -40.08
C GLN A 54 -70.90 13.17 -41.61
N LYS A 55 -70.50 12.11 -42.34
CA LYS A 55 -70.62 12.04 -43.80
C LYS A 55 -72.00 11.54 -44.27
N VAL A 56 -72.82 11.00 -43.37
CA VAL A 56 -74.09 10.32 -43.69
C VAL A 56 -75.25 11.05 -43.02
N ASN A 57 -76.10 11.72 -43.82
CA ASN A 57 -77.21 12.53 -43.30
C ASN A 57 -78.52 11.71 -43.28
N THR A 58 -78.90 11.23 -42.10
CA THR A 58 -80.15 10.47 -41.87
C THR A 58 -81.01 11.16 -40.81
N ALA A 59 -82.29 10.80 -40.73
CA ALA A 59 -83.24 11.36 -39.75
C ALA A 59 -82.80 11.17 -38.27
N TYR A 60 -81.89 10.24 -37.99
CA TYR A 60 -81.36 9.94 -36.64
C TYR A 60 -79.93 10.44 -36.41
N SER A 61 -79.34 11.15 -37.39
CA SER A 61 -77.93 11.59 -37.37
C SER A 61 -77.58 12.45 -36.15
N SER A 62 -78.50 13.30 -35.68
CA SER A 62 -78.27 14.16 -34.50
C SER A 62 -78.12 13.36 -33.21
N ILE A 63 -78.94 12.32 -33.00
CA ILE A 63 -78.93 11.47 -31.81
C ILE A 63 -77.67 10.58 -31.79
N ILE A 64 -77.32 10.03 -32.96
CA ILE A 64 -76.12 9.20 -33.14
C ILE A 64 -74.86 10.03 -32.87
N THR A 65 -74.79 11.22 -33.47
CA THR A 65 -73.68 12.18 -33.30
C THR A 65 -73.53 12.60 -31.83
N GLN A 66 -74.61 12.94 -31.14
CA GLN A 66 -74.56 13.32 -29.73
C GLN A 66 -74.04 12.18 -28.83
N LYS A 67 -74.42 10.93 -29.13
CA LYS A 67 -73.95 9.75 -28.41
C LYS A 67 -72.45 9.51 -28.60
N VAL A 68 -71.94 9.68 -29.81
CA VAL A 68 -70.49 9.54 -30.08
C VAL A 68 -69.69 10.69 -29.48
N VAL A 69 -70.18 11.93 -29.55
CA VAL A 69 -69.53 13.08 -28.91
C VAL A 69 -69.42 12.90 -27.40
N ASN A 70 -70.48 12.45 -26.73
CA ASN A 70 -70.43 12.18 -25.28
C ASN A 70 -69.45 11.05 -24.93
N LYS A 71 -69.34 10.02 -25.77
CA LYS A 71 -68.34 8.96 -25.59
C LYS A 71 -66.91 9.46 -25.75
N ILE A 72 -66.65 10.25 -26.80
CA ILE A 72 -65.34 10.88 -27.03
C ILE A 72 -64.96 11.75 -25.83
N TYR A 73 -65.90 12.55 -25.33
CA TYR A 73 -65.69 13.40 -24.16
C TYR A 73 -65.31 12.60 -22.92
N ASN A 74 -66.06 11.54 -22.59
CA ASN A 74 -65.78 10.69 -21.43
C ASN A 74 -64.42 9.97 -21.55
N ILE A 75 -64.12 9.39 -22.71
CA ILE A 75 -62.84 8.72 -22.95
C ILE A 75 -61.68 9.72 -22.89
N ASN A 76 -61.87 10.95 -23.35
CA ASN A 76 -60.85 12.00 -23.26
C ASN A 76 -60.53 12.37 -21.81
N ILE A 77 -61.54 12.47 -20.94
CA ILE A 77 -61.32 12.73 -19.51
C ILE A 77 -60.49 11.60 -18.89
N GLU A 78 -60.86 10.34 -19.14
CA GLU A 78 -60.12 9.19 -18.64
C GLU A 78 -58.67 9.16 -19.15
N LEU A 79 -58.47 9.50 -20.43
CA LEU A 79 -57.14 9.57 -21.05
C LEU A 79 -56.26 10.65 -20.40
N ILE A 80 -56.81 11.84 -20.15
CA ILE A 80 -56.08 12.94 -19.50
C ILE A 80 -55.67 12.54 -18.07
N LEU A 81 -56.57 11.87 -17.32
CA LEU A 81 -56.29 11.41 -15.96
C LEU A 81 -55.16 10.36 -15.93
N GLU A 82 -55.22 9.35 -16.82
CA GLU A 82 -54.18 8.34 -16.92
C GLU A 82 -52.83 8.93 -17.38
N PHE A 83 -52.87 9.89 -18.32
CA PHE A 83 -51.65 10.56 -18.78
C PHE A 83 -51.01 11.42 -17.68
N ASN A 84 -51.80 12.15 -16.90
CA ASN A 84 -51.31 12.91 -15.74
C ASN A 84 -50.68 11.99 -14.70
N ARG A 85 -51.32 10.86 -14.40
CA ARG A 85 -50.79 9.85 -13.48
C ARG A 85 -49.46 9.28 -13.96
N LEU A 86 -49.32 9.05 -15.27
CA LEU A 86 -48.08 8.58 -15.89
C LEU A 86 -46.95 9.60 -15.74
N ILE A 87 -47.23 10.87 -16.04
CA ILE A 87 -46.27 11.97 -15.87
C ILE A 87 -45.83 12.06 -14.41
N GLU A 88 -46.76 12.03 -13.46
CA GLU A 88 -46.46 12.13 -12.03
C GLU A 88 -45.58 10.96 -11.56
N THR A 89 -45.92 9.74 -11.98
CA THR A 89 -45.15 8.54 -11.64
C THR A 89 -43.72 8.62 -12.19
N LYS A 90 -43.56 9.03 -13.45
CA LYS A 90 -42.25 9.21 -14.07
C LYS A 90 -41.45 10.32 -13.41
N GLN A 91 -42.08 11.46 -13.12
CA GLN A 91 -41.44 12.58 -12.45
C GLN A 91 -40.93 12.19 -11.06
N ASN A 92 -41.73 11.49 -10.26
CA ASN A 92 -41.31 10.97 -8.95
C ASN A 92 -40.14 9.99 -9.08
N HIS A 93 -40.19 9.08 -10.04
CA HIS A 93 -39.08 8.15 -10.30
C HIS A 93 -37.79 8.91 -10.66
N TYR A 94 -37.86 9.91 -11.53
CA TYR A 94 -36.70 10.74 -11.88
C TYR A 94 -36.13 11.49 -10.68
N TYR A 95 -36.97 12.14 -9.87
CA TYR A 95 -36.48 12.86 -8.68
C TYR A 95 -35.84 11.92 -7.65
N ASN A 96 -36.46 10.77 -7.38
CA ASN A 96 -35.89 9.78 -6.46
C ASN A 96 -34.54 9.25 -6.98
N THR A 97 -34.46 8.97 -8.28
CA THR A 97 -33.22 8.51 -8.92
C THR A 97 -32.10 9.54 -8.79
N ILE A 98 -32.40 10.82 -9.05
CA ILE A 98 -31.44 11.92 -8.91
C ILE A 98 -30.97 12.06 -7.45
N ASP A 99 -31.86 11.94 -6.47
CA ASP A 99 -31.50 12.01 -5.05
C ASP A 99 -30.55 10.86 -4.64
N VAL A 100 -30.80 9.64 -5.13
CA VAL A 100 -29.90 8.50 -4.92
C VAL A 100 -28.53 8.77 -5.53
N TYR A 101 -28.45 9.26 -6.77
CA TYR A 101 -27.18 9.59 -7.41
C TYR A 101 -26.40 10.66 -6.64
N LYS A 102 -27.08 11.70 -6.14
CA LYS A 102 -26.44 12.72 -5.29
C LYS A 102 -25.85 12.10 -4.02
N LYS A 103 -26.61 11.24 -3.32
CA LYS A 103 -26.11 10.54 -2.12
C LYS A 103 -24.88 9.69 -2.41
N ILE A 104 -24.90 8.93 -3.51
CA ILE A 104 -23.76 8.12 -3.96
C ILE A 104 -22.56 9.02 -4.28
N GLN A 105 -22.77 10.12 -5.00
CA GLN A 105 -21.71 11.06 -5.34
C GLN A 105 -21.05 11.66 -4.08
N TYR A 106 -21.84 12.08 -3.09
CA TYR A 106 -21.31 12.58 -1.82
C TYR A 106 -20.55 11.50 -1.06
N ALA A 107 -21.06 10.27 -1.00
CA ALA A 107 -20.38 9.15 -0.35
C ALA A 107 -19.03 8.84 -1.03
N LEU A 108 -19.00 8.78 -2.37
CA LEU A 108 -17.78 8.58 -3.15
C LEU A 108 -16.77 9.71 -2.94
N PHE A 109 -17.24 10.96 -2.86
CA PHE A 109 -16.38 12.12 -2.59
C PHE A 109 -15.72 12.03 -1.20
N VAL A 110 -16.48 11.64 -0.18
CA VAL A 110 -15.93 11.42 1.17
C VAL A 110 -14.90 10.30 1.17
N ILE A 111 -15.18 9.18 0.51
CA ILE A 111 -14.23 8.06 0.37
C ILE A 111 -12.95 8.54 -0.33
N PHE A 112 -13.08 9.35 -1.37
CA PHE A 112 -11.94 9.89 -2.11
C PHE A 112 -11.07 10.81 -1.24
N ILE A 113 -11.67 11.68 -0.42
CA ILE A 113 -10.93 12.52 0.54
C ILE A 113 -10.17 11.65 1.54
N LEU A 114 -10.81 10.62 2.11
CA LEU A 114 -10.16 9.71 3.05
C LEU A 114 -8.96 9.00 2.41
N LEU A 115 -9.09 8.62 1.13
CA LEU A 115 -8.01 7.98 0.38
C LEU A 115 -6.84 8.94 0.15
N ILE A 116 -7.10 10.21 -0.17
CA ILE A 116 -6.03 11.23 -0.27
C ILE A 116 -5.31 11.40 1.07
N ILE A 117 -6.04 11.51 2.18
CA ILE A 117 -5.44 11.66 3.52
C ILE A 117 -4.58 10.44 3.85
N TYR A 118 -5.06 9.24 3.53
CA TYR A 118 -4.31 8.00 3.71
C TYR A 118 -3.01 8.01 2.90
N LEU A 119 -3.08 8.32 1.60
CA LEU A 119 -1.89 8.40 0.73
C LEU A 119 -0.89 9.44 1.23
N PHE A 120 -1.36 10.60 1.67
CA PHE A 120 -0.50 11.65 2.22
C PHE A 120 0.25 11.16 3.47
N THR A 121 -0.45 10.45 4.37
CA THR A 121 0.16 9.86 5.58
C THR A 121 1.22 8.83 5.22
N GLN A 122 0.96 7.97 4.22
CA GLN A 122 1.94 6.99 3.73
C GLN A 122 3.19 7.66 3.17
N ILE A 123 3.02 8.73 2.38
CA ILE A 123 4.13 9.50 1.81
C ILE A 123 4.96 10.15 2.92
N GLN A 124 4.33 10.73 3.95
CA GLN A 124 5.08 11.31 5.08
C GLN A 124 5.95 10.29 5.79
N ASN A 125 5.44 9.07 6.02
CA ASN A 125 6.22 8.00 6.64
C ASN A 125 7.45 7.62 5.80
N ILE A 126 7.29 7.54 4.46
CA ILE A 126 8.40 7.27 3.54
C ILE A 126 9.43 8.40 3.58
N ILE A 127 8.99 9.67 3.57
CA ILE A 127 9.90 10.83 3.65
C ILE A 127 10.70 10.80 4.95
N LEU A 128 10.05 10.54 6.10
CA LEU A 128 10.71 10.43 7.39
C LEU A 128 11.75 9.29 7.39
N PHE A 129 11.41 8.15 6.80
CA PHE A 129 12.35 7.05 6.63
C PHE A 129 13.55 7.45 5.77
N ILE A 130 13.33 8.04 4.59
CA ILE A 130 14.40 8.48 3.68
C ILE A 130 15.30 9.50 4.36
N GLN A 131 14.73 10.45 5.10
CA GLN A 131 15.51 11.45 5.84
C GLN A 131 16.38 10.80 6.93
N LYS A 132 15.81 9.89 7.73
CA LYS A 132 16.58 9.14 8.75
C LYS A 132 17.69 8.34 8.08
N PHE A 133 17.35 7.55 7.07
CA PHE A 133 18.30 6.73 6.32
C PHE A 133 19.44 7.57 5.70
N SER A 134 19.10 8.69 5.06
CA SER A 134 20.08 9.58 4.44
C SER A 134 20.99 10.24 5.47
N ASN A 135 20.43 10.71 6.59
CA ASN A 135 21.22 11.32 7.66
C ASN A 135 22.18 10.31 8.30
N THR A 136 21.71 9.09 8.60
CA THR A 136 22.57 8.04 9.14
C THR A 136 23.65 7.66 8.13
N SER A 137 23.30 7.49 6.85
CA SER A 137 24.26 7.20 5.78
C SER A 137 25.32 8.30 5.64
N LYS A 138 24.92 9.57 5.65
CA LYS A 138 25.85 10.71 5.58
C LYS A 138 26.77 10.80 6.79
N LYS A 139 26.28 10.48 8.00
CA LYS A 139 27.12 10.43 9.21
C LYS A 139 28.23 9.39 9.07
N ILE A 140 27.89 8.20 8.55
CA ILE A 140 28.87 7.12 8.31
C ILE A 140 29.94 7.58 7.31
N ILE A 141 29.54 8.16 6.18
CA ILE A 141 30.47 8.59 5.13
C ILE A 141 31.35 9.76 5.59
N LYS A 142 30.78 10.76 6.27
CA LYS A 142 31.51 11.99 6.61
C LYS A 142 32.55 11.77 7.71
N ASN A 143 32.25 10.92 8.68
CA ASN A 143 33.11 10.74 9.84
C ASN A 143 34.11 9.58 9.65
N SER A 144 34.09 8.89 8.50
CA SER A 144 34.89 7.68 8.20
C SER A 144 34.90 6.67 9.35
N THR A 145 33.85 6.70 10.16
CA THR A 145 33.73 5.92 11.38
C THR A 145 32.38 5.26 11.39
N ILE A 146 32.36 4.03 11.88
CA ILE A 146 31.12 3.31 12.15
C ILE A 146 30.58 3.64 13.56
N GLN A 147 31.21 4.58 14.27
CA GLN A 147 30.71 5.16 15.50
C GLN A 147 29.33 5.81 15.25
N GLY A 148 28.29 5.25 15.88
CA GLY A 148 26.91 5.68 15.70
C GLY A 148 26.12 4.98 14.57
N LEU A 149 26.64 3.87 14.02
CA LEU A 149 25.85 2.94 13.19
C LEU A 149 24.83 2.22 14.08
N GLU A 150 23.73 2.90 14.34
CA GLU A 150 22.61 2.34 15.09
C GLU A 150 21.60 1.70 14.15
N SER A 151 21.01 0.59 14.61
CA SER A 151 19.90 -0.02 13.90
C SER A 151 18.75 0.97 13.78
N ILE A 152 18.15 1.05 12.60
CA ILE A 152 16.93 1.83 12.40
C ILE A 152 15.78 1.01 12.97
N THR A 153 14.88 1.67 13.71
CA THR A 153 13.66 1.05 14.24
C THR A 153 12.86 0.44 13.09
N GLU A 154 12.45 -0.82 13.23
CA GLU A 154 11.70 -1.53 12.20
C GLU A 154 10.40 -0.80 11.88
N VAL A 155 10.24 -0.38 10.62
CA VAL A 155 9.03 0.30 10.16
C VAL A 155 7.97 -0.75 9.82
N GLU A 156 6.74 -0.56 10.30
CA GLU A 156 5.64 -1.52 10.07
C GLU A 156 5.19 -1.60 8.61
N GLN A 157 5.47 -0.57 7.80
CA GLN A 157 5.21 -0.60 6.36
C GLN A 157 5.95 -1.75 5.70
N LYS A 158 5.21 -2.67 5.09
CA LYS A 158 5.72 -3.91 4.47
C LYS A 158 6.90 -3.67 3.52
N GLU A 159 6.83 -2.61 2.72
CA GLU A 159 7.85 -2.24 1.73
C GLU A 159 9.14 -1.74 2.39
N LEU A 160 9.05 -1.02 3.51
CA LEU A 160 10.21 -0.50 4.24
C LEU A 160 10.78 -1.51 5.25
N LYS A 161 10.00 -2.52 5.62
CA LYS A 161 10.40 -3.57 6.57
C LYS A 161 11.61 -4.35 6.07
N GLU A 162 11.61 -4.76 4.80
CA GLU A 162 12.72 -5.50 4.20
C GLU A 162 13.98 -4.63 4.09
N VAL A 163 13.83 -3.37 3.67
CA VAL A 163 14.93 -2.40 3.60
C VAL A 163 15.54 -2.18 4.99
N THR A 164 14.70 -2.04 6.02
CA THR A 164 15.16 -1.85 7.40
C THR A 164 15.89 -3.08 7.91
N LYS A 165 15.39 -4.29 7.61
CA LYS A 165 16.07 -5.55 7.95
C LYS A 165 17.44 -5.67 7.27
N ASN A 166 17.51 -5.36 5.99
CA ASN A 166 18.76 -5.43 5.23
C ASN A 166 19.78 -4.41 5.76
N TYR A 167 19.34 -3.19 6.07
CA TYR A 167 20.18 -2.18 6.72
C TYR A 167 20.72 -2.70 8.07
N ASN A 168 19.83 -3.13 8.97
CA ASN A 168 20.22 -3.61 10.30
C ASN A 168 21.13 -4.85 10.23
N PHE A 169 20.92 -5.72 9.24
CA PHE A 169 21.79 -6.86 8.97
C PHE A 169 23.20 -6.40 8.56
N LEU A 170 23.32 -5.42 7.67
CA LEU A 170 24.60 -4.85 7.27
C LEU A 170 25.30 -4.19 8.46
N VAL A 171 24.58 -3.40 9.26
CA VAL A 171 25.09 -2.79 10.50
C VAL A 171 25.70 -3.86 11.41
N LYS A 172 24.94 -4.93 11.68
CA LYS A 172 25.40 -6.04 12.53
C LYS A 172 26.61 -6.76 11.95
N LYS A 173 26.64 -6.98 10.62
CA LYS A 173 27.74 -7.66 9.96
C LYS A 173 29.04 -6.84 10.06
N ILE A 174 28.96 -5.53 9.87
CA ILE A 174 30.10 -4.62 10.03
C ILE A 174 30.61 -4.63 11.48
N ALA A 175 29.70 -4.50 12.46
CA ALA A 175 30.05 -4.53 13.88
C ALA A 175 30.75 -5.84 14.28
N ASN A 176 30.20 -6.98 13.84
CA ASN A 176 30.82 -8.28 14.08
C ASN A 176 32.19 -8.41 13.42
N SER A 177 32.35 -7.93 12.18
CA SER A 177 33.62 -8.00 11.45
C SER A 177 34.71 -7.24 12.20
N ILE A 178 34.40 -6.05 12.71
CA ILE A 178 35.36 -5.23 13.45
C ILE A 178 35.72 -5.91 14.78
N ASN A 179 34.74 -6.43 15.51
CA ASN A 179 35.02 -7.17 16.75
C ASN A 179 35.92 -8.40 16.50
N TYR A 180 35.68 -9.15 15.42
CA TYR A 180 36.54 -10.28 15.05
C TYR A 180 37.95 -9.83 14.67
N SER A 181 38.10 -8.73 13.92
CA SER A 181 39.39 -8.16 13.58
C SER A 181 40.16 -7.73 14.84
N THR A 182 39.53 -7.02 15.77
CA THR A 182 40.13 -6.62 17.05
C THR A 182 40.60 -7.83 17.86
N GLN A 183 39.76 -8.87 17.99
CA GLN A 183 40.12 -10.09 18.70
C GLN A 183 41.27 -10.85 18.02
N SER A 184 41.25 -10.94 16.69
CA SER A 184 42.31 -11.60 15.91
C SER A 184 43.64 -10.88 16.05
N ILE A 185 43.62 -9.54 15.99
CA ILE A 185 44.82 -8.71 16.22
C ILE A 185 45.35 -8.93 17.62
N GLU A 186 44.50 -8.91 18.65
CA GLU A 186 44.94 -9.16 20.03
C GLU A 186 45.58 -10.55 20.21
N GLN A 187 44.98 -11.59 19.62
CA GLN A 187 45.55 -12.94 19.64
C GLN A 187 46.89 -13.00 18.90
N THR A 188 46.99 -12.33 17.75
CA THR A 188 48.23 -12.26 16.95
C THR A 188 49.32 -11.52 17.70
N THR A 189 49.03 -10.38 18.33
CA THR A 189 49.97 -9.64 19.18
C THR A 189 50.49 -10.51 20.32
N LYS A 190 49.63 -11.25 21.01
CA LYS A 190 50.04 -12.19 22.08
C LYS A 190 50.92 -13.33 21.55
N ALA A 191 50.61 -13.86 20.37
CA ALA A 191 51.43 -14.88 19.74
C ALA A 191 52.82 -14.34 19.36
N LEU A 192 52.88 -13.10 18.83
CA LEU A 192 54.15 -12.42 18.53
C LEU A 192 54.99 -12.20 19.79
N GLU A 193 54.39 -11.76 20.91
CA GLU A 193 55.11 -11.65 22.19
C GLU A 193 55.68 -13.00 22.66
N SER A 194 54.98 -14.11 22.41
CA SER A 194 55.50 -15.44 22.74
C SER A 194 56.67 -15.83 21.84
N VAL A 195 56.63 -15.45 20.56
CA VAL A 195 57.74 -15.69 19.61
C VAL A 195 58.94 -14.83 19.99
N GLU A 196 58.74 -13.56 20.33
CA GLU A 196 59.75 -12.62 20.81
C GLU A 196 60.51 -13.22 22.00
N ARG A 197 59.81 -13.69 23.03
CA ARG A 197 60.43 -14.38 24.19
C ARG A 197 61.21 -15.62 23.79
N ASN A 198 60.66 -16.46 22.91
CA ASN A 198 61.36 -17.66 22.46
C ASN A 198 62.66 -17.32 21.70
N ILE A 199 62.69 -16.21 20.97
CA ILE A 199 63.89 -15.75 20.27
C ILE A 199 64.90 -15.15 21.26
N GLU A 200 64.45 -14.37 22.26
CA GLU A 200 65.30 -13.87 23.35
C GLU A 200 65.97 -15.02 24.12
N ASP A 201 65.19 -16.05 24.52
CA ASP A 201 65.69 -17.25 25.18
C ASP A 201 66.73 -17.98 24.30
N PHE A 202 66.51 -18.00 22.97
CA PHE A 202 67.44 -18.61 22.02
C PHE A 202 68.73 -17.79 21.85
N MET A 203 68.65 -16.46 21.87
CA MET A 203 69.81 -15.57 21.86
C MET A 203 70.65 -15.75 23.12
N GLU A 204 70.03 -15.83 24.30
CA GLU A 204 70.73 -16.11 25.55
C GLU A 204 71.46 -17.47 25.48
N LEU A 205 70.79 -18.49 24.94
CA LEU A 205 71.36 -19.81 24.73
C LEU A 205 72.54 -19.78 23.75
N LEU A 206 72.45 -19.03 22.64
CA LEU A 206 73.56 -18.84 21.70
C LEU A 206 74.76 -18.15 22.36
N SER A 207 74.52 -17.08 23.14
CA SER A 207 75.58 -16.37 23.87
C SER A 207 76.30 -17.28 24.88
N THR A 208 75.58 -18.20 25.53
CA THR A 208 76.21 -19.20 26.43
C THR A 208 76.99 -20.30 25.71
N MET A 209 76.66 -20.60 24.44
CA MET A 209 77.39 -21.59 23.61
C MET A 209 78.62 -20.99 22.91
N GLN A 210 78.78 -19.67 22.92
CA GLN A 210 79.80 -18.91 22.17
C GLN A 210 81.23 -19.06 22.72
N GLU A 211 81.54 -20.11 23.50
CA GLU A 211 82.89 -20.46 23.94
C GLU A 211 83.78 -21.01 22.79
N SER A 212 83.22 -21.33 21.62
CA SER A 212 83.98 -21.74 20.43
C SER A 212 83.57 -20.91 19.20
N GLN A 213 84.38 -19.89 18.87
CA GLN A 213 84.16 -18.95 17.77
C GLN A 213 84.05 -19.66 16.40
N SER A 214 82.89 -19.55 15.75
CA SER A 214 82.75 -19.82 14.30
C SER A 214 82.01 -18.65 13.63
N ASP A 215 82.51 -18.22 12.47
CA ASP A 215 81.92 -17.12 11.68
C ASP A 215 80.46 -17.42 11.26
N GLU A 216 80.07 -18.69 11.22
CA GLU A 216 78.72 -19.14 10.90
C GLU A 216 77.72 -18.87 12.04
N LEU A 217 78.19 -18.81 13.30
CA LEU A 217 77.35 -18.50 14.46
C LEU A 217 76.96 -17.01 14.47
N PHE A 218 77.92 -16.13 14.13
CA PHE A 218 77.67 -14.69 14.00
C PHE A 218 76.68 -14.36 12.88
N GLN A 219 76.76 -15.03 11.72
CA GLN A 219 75.77 -14.84 10.65
C GLN A 219 74.35 -15.28 11.07
N LYS A 220 74.24 -16.32 11.90
CA LYS A 220 72.93 -16.77 12.42
C LYS A 220 72.40 -15.80 13.46
N GLU A 221 73.26 -15.27 14.33
CA GLU A 221 72.92 -14.21 15.28
C GLU A 221 72.37 -12.96 14.58
N ASP A 222 73.07 -12.47 13.55
CA ASP A 222 72.62 -11.32 12.75
C ASP A 222 71.24 -11.58 12.10
N ALA A 223 71.02 -12.76 11.52
CA ALA A 223 69.74 -13.12 10.92
C ALA A 223 68.58 -13.20 11.95
N ILE A 224 68.89 -13.57 13.20
CA ILE A 224 67.93 -13.61 14.29
C ILE A 224 67.58 -12.20 14.78
N ILE A 225 68.58 -11.32 14.87
CA ILE A 225 68.39 -9.89 15.21
C ILE A 225 67.50 -9.22 14.15
N ASP A 226 67.77 -9.43 12.86
CA ASP A 226 66.94 -8.91 11.75
C ASP A 226 65.49 -9.42 11.84
N SER A 227 65.32 -10.69 12.24
CA SER A 227 64.00 -11.30 12.42
C SER A 227 63.25 -10.70 13.61
N LEU A 228 63.95 -10.43 14.72
CA LEU A 228 63.41 -9.76 15.91
C LEU A 228 62.98 -8.32 15.59
N GLU A 229 63.80 -7.56 14.86
CA GLU A 229 63.47 -6.19 14.47
C GLU A 229 62.23 -6.17 13.55
N THR A 230 62.17 -7.10 12.60
CA THR A 230 60.98 -7.26 11.74
C THR A 230 59.74 -7.63 12.55
N LEU A 231 59.86 -8.52 13.54
CA LEU A 231 58.78 -8.95 14.42
C LEU A 231 58.24 -7.79 15.27
N MET A 232 59.15 -6.97 15.81
CA MET A 232 58.83 -5.81 16.63
C MET A 232 58.08 -4.75 15.81
N ASN A 233 58.55 -4.46 14.58
CA ASN A 233 57.86 -3.57 13.65
C ASN A 233 56.45 -4.06 13.29
N LEU A 234 56.27 -5.37 13.09
CA LEU A 234 54.95 -5.97 12.83
C LEU A 234 54.02 -5.88 14.04
N LYS A 235 54.55 -6.10 15.25
CA LYS A 235 53.82 -5.96 16.51
C LYS A 235 53.34 -4.53 16.71
N ASP A 236 54.20 -3.54 16.50
CA ASP A 236 53.84 -2.12 16.61
C ASP A 236 52.74 -1.74 15.59
N THR A 237 52.89 -2.21 14.35
CA THR A 237 51.86 -2.03 13.31
C THR A 237 50.50 -2.63 13.71
N LEU A 238 50.50 -3.80 14.35
CA LEU A 238 49.27 -4.44 14.84
C LEU A 238 48.66 -3.69 16.03
N VAL A 239 49.48 -3.14 16.92
CA VAL A 239 49.01 -2.30 18.03
C VAL A 239 48.35 -1.03 17.51
N ASP A 240 48.97 -0.36 16.54
CA ASP A 240 48.39 0.82 15.88
C ASP A 240 47.07 0.49 15.18
N LEU A 241 47.02 -0.62 14.45
CA LEU A 241 45.79 -1.07 13.78
C LEU A 241 44.67 -1.36 14.79
N LYS A 242 45.00 -1.96 15.94
CA LYS A 242 44.04 -2.18 17.03
C LYS A 242 43.49 -0.86 17.56
N ILE A 243 44.36 0.12 17.81
CA ILE A 243 43.95 1.46 18.29
C ILE A 243 42.99 2.11 17.30
N ASP A 244 43.27 2.01 16.00
CA ASP A 244 42.40 2.56 14.97
C ASP A 244 41.06 1.83 14.87
N LEU A 245 41.04 0.49 15.01
CA LEU A 245 39.79 -0.28 15.12
C LEU A 245 38.97 0.07 16.36
N ASP A 246 39.62 0.25 17.51
CA ASP A 246 38.95 0.62 18.76
C ASP A 246 38.35 2.03 18.68
N ARG A 247 39.01 2.97 17.96
CA ARG A 247 38.47 4.30 17.64
C ARG A 247 37.23 4.25 16.74
N LEU A 248 37.10 3.23 15.88
CA LEU A 248 35.90 3.04 15.06
C LEU A 248 34.70 2.58 15.90
N VAL A 249 34.93 1.85 17.01
CA VAL A 249 33.89 1.19 17.81
C VAL A 249 33.49 1.98 19.06
N MET A 250 34.40 2.73 19.67
CA MET A 250 34.14 3.37 20.97
C MET A 250 33.03 4.41 20.90
N LYS A 251 32.04 4.28 21.78
CA LYS A 251 30.84 5.14 21.94
C LYS A 251 31.11 6.64 21.91
#